data_AF-A0A7V7DTJ6-F1
#
_entry.id   AF-A0A7V7DTJ6-F1
#
_cell.length_a   1.000
_cell.length_b   1.000
_cell.length_c   1.000
_cell.angle_alpha   90.00
_cell.angle_beta   90.00
_cell.angle_gamma   90.00
#
_symmetry.space_group_name_H-M   'P 1'
#
loop_
_entity.id
_entity.type
_entity.pdbx_description
1 polymer ?
#
loop_
_entity_poly.entity_id
_entity_poly.type
_entity_poly.pdbx_seq_one_letter_code
_entity_poly.pdbx_strand_id
1 'polypeptide(L)' 'MITAEQKPVEEIREMIAPFKRILVLGCASCVAECAAGGQKETAMMASALRMAAR' A
#
# COMPACT_ATOMS: atom_id res chain seq x y z
N MET A 1 -2.84 8.92 18.98
CA MET A 1 -3.73 8.37 17.94
C MET A 1 -3.13 8.73 16.60
N ILE A 2 -2.81 7.74 15.74
CA ILE A 2 -2.23 7.97 14.42
C ILE A 2 -3.39 7.93 13.42
N THR A 3 -3.51 8.96 12.59
CA THR A 3 -4.46 8.99 11.47
C THR A 3 -3.66 8.88 10.19
N ALA A 4 -4.06 7.99 9.29
CA ALA A 4 -3.41 7.79 8.00
C ALA A 4 -4.45 7.70 6.90
N GLU A 5 -4.06 8.17 5.72
CA GLU A 5 -4.83 8.07 4.48
C GLU A 5 -3.97 7.42 3.41
N GLN A 6 -4.59 6.61 2.57
CA GLN A 6 -3.91 5.96 1.46
C GLN A 6 -3.57 6.98 0.37
N LYS A 7 -2.28 7.08 0.03
CA LYS A 7 -1.85 7.83 -1.15
C LYS A 7 -2.47 7.24 -2.42
N PRO A 8 -2.72 8.07 -3.46
CA PRO A 8 -3.12 7.57 -4.77
C PRO A 8 -2.17 6.48 -5.28
N VAL A 9 -2.72 5.45 -5.93
CA VAL A 9 -1.94 4.29 -6.41
C VAL A 9 -0.87 4.73 -7.43
N GLU A 10 -1.19 5.72 -8.25
CA GLU A 10 -0.30 6.31 -9.25
C GLU A 10 0.92 6.97 -8.61
N GLU A 11 0.72 7.70 -7.51
CA GLU A 11 1.81 8.33 -6.75
C GLU A 11 2.73 7.26 -6.16
N ILE A 12 2.15 6.21 -5.56
CA ILE A 12 2.92 5.09 -5.01
C ILE A 12 3.68 4.37 -6.13
N ARG A 13 3.06 4.18 -7.31
CA ARG A 13 3.69 3.55 -8.48
C ARG A 13 4.92 4.33 -8.93
N GLU A 14 4.84 5.67 -8.99
CA GLU A 14 5.97 6.52 -9.34
C GLU A 14 7.08 6.45 -8.28
N MET A 15 6.72 6.47 -6.99
CA MET A 15 7.68 6.34 -5.89
C MET A 15 8.46 5.02 -5.95
N ILE A 16 7.81 3.93 -6.39
CA ILE A 16 8.42 2.61 -6.42
C ILE A 16 8.97 2.19 -7.80
N ALA A 17 8.79 3.01 -8.84
CA ALA A 17 9.23 2.76 -10.21
C ALA A 17 10.69 2.29 -10.38
N PRO A 18 11.70 2.79 -9.61
CA PRO A 18 13.07 2.33 -9.78
C PRO A 18 13.35 0.93 -9.19
N PHE A 19 12.41 0.35 -8.43
CA PHE A 19 12.63 -0.92 -7.74
C PHE A 19 12.03 -2.11 -8.51
N LYS A 20 12.84 -3.16 -8.72
CA LYS A 20 12.43 -4.39 -9.42
C LYS A 20 11.72 -5.41 -8.53
N ARG A 21 11.93 -5.34 -7.20
CA ARG A 21 11.39 -6.28 -6.21
C ARG A 21 10.93 -5.50 -5.01
N ILE A 22 9.64 -5.61 -4.71
CA ILE A 22 8.97 -4.80 -3.70
C ILE A 22 8.19 -5.73 -2.78
N LEU A 23 8.32 -5.50 -1.47
CA LEU A 23 7.51 -6.13 -0.45
C LEU A 23 6.46 -5.12 0.02
N VAL A 24 5.19 -5.51 -0.02
CA VAL A 24 4.09 -4.73 0.54
C VAL A 24 3.77 -5.31 1.91
N LEU A 25 3.95 -4.51 2.97
CA LEU A 25 3.78 -4.92 4.36
C LEU A 25 2.72 -4.06 5.06
N GLY A 26 1.78 -4.73 5.72
CA GLY A 26 0.75 -4.09 6.52
C GLY A 26 1.03 -4.16 8.02
N CYS A 27 0.41 -3.26 8.77
CA CYS A 27 0.43 -3.26 10.24
C CYS A 27 -0.98 -3.56 10.76
N ALA A 28 -1.12 -4.57 11.61
CA ALA A 28 -2.41 -4.97 12.18
C ALA A 28 -2.91 -4.04 13.31
N SER A 29 -2.20 -2.94 13.62
CA SER A 29 -2.55 -2.06 14.75
C SER A 29 -2.57 -0.57 14.41
N CYS A 30 -1.47 0.01 13.91
CA CYS A 30 -1.31 1.47 13.88
C CYS A 30 -2.25 2.21 12.91
N VAL A 31 -2.55 1.61 11.75
CA VAL A 31 -3.31 2.26 10.66
C VAL A 31 -4.41 1.36 10.10
N ALA A 32 -4.65 0.22 10.74
CA ALA A 32 -5.75 -0.69 10.41
C ALA A 32 -7.11 -0.04 10.71
N GLU A 33 -7.21 0.67 11.83
CA GLU A 33 -8.41 1.42 12.23
C GLU A 33 -8.80 2.51 11.21
N CYS A 34 -7.83 3.07 10.49
CA CYS A 34 -8.08 4.06 9.44
C CYS A 34 -8.35 3.44 8.06
N ALA A 35 -8.43 2.10 7.96
CA ALA A 35 -8.51 1.37 6.68
C ALA A 35 -7.41 1.80 5.68
N ALA A 36 -6.22 2.14 6.18
CA ALA A 36 -5.10 2.62 5.37
C ALA A 36 -3.92 1.63 5.30
N GLY A 37 -3.84 0.62 6.18
CA GLY A 37 -2.72 -0.33 6.19
C GLY A 37 -2.93 -1.61 6.99
N GLY A 38 -4.17 -2.06 7.16
CA GLY A 38 -4.49 -3.38 7.72
C GLY A 38 -4.26 -4.52 6.70
N GLN A 39 -4.59 -5.75 7.10
CA GLN A 39 -4.37 -6.94 6.25
C GLN A 39 -5.09 -6.84 4.90
N LYS A 40 -6.35 -6.42 4.89
CA LYS A 40 -7.15 -6.32 3.66
C LYS A 40 -6.61 -5.25 2.73
N GLU A 41 -6.30 -4.08 3.28
CA GLU A 41 -5.79 -2.92 2.56
C GLU A 41 -4.44 -3.23 1.92
N THR A 42 -3.58 -3.94 2.65
CA THR A 42 -2.26 -4.39 2.19
C THR A 42 -2.40 -5.37 1.03
N ALA A 43 -3.32 -6.35 1.14
CA ALA A 43 -3.57 -7.32 0.07
C ALA A 43 -4.11 -6.63 -1.20
N MET A 44 -5.03 -5.67 -1.04
CA MET A 44 -5.57 -4.90 -2.15
C MET A 44 -4.50 -4.03 -2.82
N MET A 45 -3.68 -3.32 -2.04
CA MET A 45 -2.55 -2.53 -2.54
C MET A 45 -1.55 -3.41 -3.32
N ALA A 46 -1.18 -4.58 -2.77
CA ALA A 46 -0.29 -5.51 -3.44
C ALA A 46 -0.86 -5.99 -4.80
N SER A 47 -2.17 -6.24 -4.86
CA SER A 47 -2.85 -6.58 -6.12
C SER A 47 -2.84 -5.41 -7.11
N ALA A 48 -3.19 -4.20 -6.65
CA ALA A 48 -3.22 -3.00 -7.48
C ALA A 48 -1.86 -2.68 -8.09
N LEU A 49 -0.79 -2.69 -7.27
CA LEU A 49 0.57 -2.45 -7.74
C LEU A 49 1.04 -3.53 -8.72
N ARG A 50 0.67 -4.79 -8.49
CA ARG A 50 1.00 -5.88 -9.42
C ARG A 50 0.29 -5.72 -10.77
N MET A 51 -0.95 -5.26 -10.79
CA MET A 51 -1.68 -4.98 -12.04
C MET A 51 -1.11 -3.75 -12.76
N ALA A 52 -0.73 -2.71 -12.01
CA ALA A 52 -0.20 -1.46 -12.57
C ALA A 52 1.27 -1.55 -13.03
N ALA A 53 2.00 -2.59 -12.62
CA ALA A 53 3.37 -2.87 -13.05
C ALA A 53 3.44 -3.71 -14.34
N ARG A 54 2.30 -4.15 -14.87
CA ARG A 54 2.20 -4.88 -16.14
C ARG A 54 1.96 -3.91 -17.30
#